data_AF-A0A8D8R2N5-F1
#
_entry.id   AF-A0A8D8R2N5-F1
#
_cell.length_a   1.000
_cell.length_b   1.000
_cell.length_c   1.000
_cell.angle_alpha   90.00
_cell.angle_beta   90.00
_cell.angle_gamma   90.00
#
_symmetry.space_group_name_H-M   'P 1'
#
loop_
_entity.id
_entity.type
_entity.pdbx_description
1 polymer ?
#
loop_
_entity_poly.entity_id
_entity_poly.type
_entity_poly.pdbx_seq_one_letter_code
_entity_poly.pdbx_strand_id
1 'polypeptide(L)'
;MFLLCSVFSLAFCLCLYQLTLNSGSLSKITLYKYAMEFIGVTADYFYLCYCSDTLDDCHAMLRRAINQSAWHRCSNRARRDLCIFLRRLQRPNHLKFNQGFIVLSKEFFVKVVKVSYSFVNFMRLMSK
;
A
#
# COMPACT_ATOMS: atom_id res chain seq x y z
N MET A 1 3.75 -7.89 -9.25
CA MET A 1 3.18 -6.91 -8.29
C MET A 1 4.16 -6.49 -7.19
N PHE A 2 5.02 -7.36 -6.63
CA PHE A 2 6.19 -6.92 -5.84
C PHE A 2 7.10 -5.96 -6.65
N LEU A 3 7.40 -6.32 -7.90
CA LEU A 3 8.08 -5.45 -8.86
C LEU A 3 7.37 -4.10 -9.06
N LEU A 4 6.03 -4.08 -8.97
CA LEU A 4 5.24 -2.85 -9.10
C LEU A 4 5.50 -1.94 -7.89
N CYS A 5 5.46 -2.49 -6.67
CA CYS A 5 5.73 -1.75 -5.44
C CYS A 5 7.18 -1.23 -5.35
N SER A 6 8.16 -2.03 -5.79
CA SER A 6 9.56 -1.58 -5.85
C SER A 6 9.73 -0.49 -6.91
N VAL A 7 9.10 -0.62 -8.08
CA VAL A 7 9.13 0.41 -9.14
C VAL A 7 8.48 1.71 -8.64
N PHE A 8 7.34 1.65 -7.96
CA PHE A 8 6.71 2.84 -7.38
C PHE A 8 7.58 3.52 -6.33
N SER A 9 8.22 2.74 -5.45
CA SER A 9 9.11 3.28 -4.41
C SER A 9 10.35 3.96 -5.03
N LEU A 10 10.93 3.35 -6.07
CA LEU A 10 12.05 3.93 -6.81
C LEU A 10 11.63 5.19 -7.58
N ALA A 11 10.49 5.16 -8.26
CA ALA A 11 9.95 6.32 -8.98
C ALA A 11 9.69 7.50 -8.04
N PHE A 12 9.11 7.23 -6.86
CA PHE A 12 8.87 8.24 -5.83
C PHE A 12 10.18 8.86 -5.34
N CYS A 13 11.19 8.04 -5.00
CA CYS A 13 12.51 8.53 -4.60
C CYS A 13 13.20 9.36 -5.70
N LEU A 14 13.13 8.92 -6.97
CA LEU A 14 13.74 9.62 -8.10
C LEU A 14 13.06 10.97 -8.37
N CYS A 15 11.72 11.03 -8.30
CA CYS A 15 10.99 12.30 -8.47
C CYS A 15 11.34 13.29 -7.35
N LEU A 16 11.37 12.83 -6.10
CA LEU A 16 11.79 13.64 -4.94
C LEU A 16 13.23 14.15 -5.07
N TYR A 17 14.13 13.31 -5.57
CA TYR A 17 15.52 13.67 -5.85
C TYR A 17 15.61 14.79 -6.89
N GLN A 18 14.96 14.61 -8.06
CA GLN A 18 14.98 15.60 -9.14
C GLN A 18 14.38 16.95 -8.70
N LEU A 19 13.31 16.91 -7.90
CA LEU A 19 12.70 18.11 -7.31
C LEU A 19 13.61 18.82 -6.29
N THR A 20 14.42 18.08 -5.52
CA THR A 20 15.19 18.67 -4.41
C THR A 20 16.56 19.19 -4.84
N LEU A 21 17.29 18.41 -5.65
CA LEU A 21 18.70 18.71 -5.98
C LEU A 21 18.86 19.45 -7.31
N ASN A 22 18.00 19.18 -8.28
CA ASN A 22 18.08 19.80 -9.61
C ASN A 22 17.13 20.99 -9.80
N SER A 23 16.43 21.43 -8.76
CA SER A 23 15.47 22.57 -8.82
C SER A 23 16.10 23.88 -9.32
N GLY A 24 17.39 24.11 -9.05
CA GLY A 24 18.11 25.30 -9.52
C GLY A 24 18.62 25.20 -10.96
N SER A 25 18.77 23.98 -11.51
CA SER A 25 19.37 23.74 -12.84
C SER A 25 18.33 23.40 -13.92
N LEU A 26 17.11 23.02 -13.54
CA LEU A 26 16.07 22.55 -14.46
C LEU A 26 15.17 23.69 -14.95
N SER A 27 14.71 23.58 -16.20
CA SER A 27 13.68 24.45 -16.75
C SER A 27 12.37 24.33 -15.95
N LYS A 28 11.64 25.45 -15.79
CA LYS A 28 10.34 25.52 -15.09
C LYS A 28 9.32 24.49 -15.61
N ILE A 29 9.36 24.20 -16.92
CA ILE A 29 8.49 23.21 -17.57
C ILE A 29 8.82 21.79 -17.09
N THR A 30 10.11 21.47 -16.96
CA THR A 30 10.57 20.16 -16.50
C THR A 30 10.27 19.95 -15.02
N LEU A 31 10.40 21.01 -14.21
CA LEU A 31 10.02 20.99 -12.79
C LEU A 31 8.51 20.68 -12.62
N TYR A 32 7.66 21.34 -13.41
CA TYR A 32 6.21 21.11 -13.37
C TYR A 32 5.84 19.67 -13.74
N LYS A 33 6.50 19.09 -14.76
CA LYS A 33 6.31 17.68 -15.14
C LYS A 33 6.62 16.73 -13.97
N TYR A 34 7.77 16.90 -13.32
CA TYR A 34 8.14 16.05 -12.17
C TYR A 34 7.21 16.24 -10.97
N ALA A 35 6.70 17.46 -10.73
CA ALA A 35 5.73 17.70 -9.68
C ALA A 35 4.39 16.99 -9.95
N MET A 36 3.89 17.05 -11.19
CA MET A 36 2.67 16.35 -11.59
C MET A 36 2.83 14.83 -11.50
N GLU A 37 3.96 14.30 -11.97
CA GLU A 37 4.28 12.87 -11.89
C GLU A 37 4.33 12.40 -10.43
N PHE A 38 4.97 13.18 -9.55
CA PHE A 38 5.05 12.88 -8.13
C PHE A 38 3.67 12.82 -7.46
N ILE A 39 2.78 13.77 -7.78
CA ILE A 39 1.41 13.78 -7.24
C ILE A 39 0.63 12.56 -7.74
N GLY A 40 0.73 12.23 -9.03
CA GLY A 40 0.06 11.06 -9.62
C GLY A 40 0.50 9.75 -8.97
N VAL A 41 1.81 9.51 -8.90
CA VAL A 41 2.39 8.31 -8.26
C VAL A 41 1.98 8.20 -6.79
N THR A 42 1.95 9.32 -6.07
CA THR A 42 1.53 9.35 -4.67
C THR A 42 0.05 9.00 -4.52
N ALA A 43 -0.81 9.54 -5.39
CA ALA A 43 -2.25 9.29 -5.38
C ALA A 43 -2.57 7.82 -5.69
N ASP A 44 -1.94 7.25 -6.71
CA ASP A 44 -2.12 5.84 -7.09
C ASP A 44 -1.70 4.92 -5.95
N TYR A 45 -0.56 5.21 -5.32
CA TYR A 45 -0.05 4.41 -4.22
C TYR A 45 -0.95 4.52 -2.98
N PHE A 46 -1.43 5.72 -2.67
CA PHE A 46 -2.39 5.95 -1.58
C PHE A 46 -3.70 5.19 -1.82
N TYR A 47 -4.24 5.25 -3.04
CA TYR A 47 -5.45 4.54 -3.42
C TYR A 47 -5.29 3.03 -3.26
N LEU A 48 -4.16 2.48 -3.71
CA LEU A 48 -3.85 1.06 -3.56
C LEU A 48 -3.78 0.63 -2.09
N CYS A 49 -3.14 1.41 -1.22
CA CYS A 49 -3.11 1.16 0.23
C CYS A 49 -4.52 1.26 0.85
N TYR A 50 -5.33 2.22 0.42
CA TYR A 50 -6.70 2.38 0.89
C TYR A 50 -7.59 1.19 0.51
N CYS A 51 -7.48 0.70 -0.71
CA CYS A 51 -8.18 -0.51 -1.15
C CYS A 51 -7.77 -1.74 -0.34
N SER A 52 -6.48 -1.87 0.00
CA SER A 52 -5.98 -2.95 0.86
C SER A 52 -6.60 -2.92 2.24
N ASP A 53 -6.55 -1.78 2.93
CA ASP A 53 -7.12 -1.64 4.26
C ASP A 53 -8.65 -1.88 4.25
N THR A 54 -9.35 -1.39 3.21
CA THR A 54 -10.80 -1.60 3.07
C THR A 54 -11.15 -3.08 2.88
N LEU A 55 -10.33 -3.81 2.11
CA LEU A 55 -10.51 -5.24 1.92
C LEU A 55 -10.38 -6.01 3.25
N ASP A 56 -9.42 -5.62 4.08
CA ASP A 56 -9.21 -6.19 5.42
C ASP A 56 -10.39 -5.92 6.35
N ASP A 57 -10.89 -4.68 6.37
CA ASP A 57 -12.05 -4.31 7.17
C ASP A 57 -13.29 -5.11 6.75
N CYS A 58 -13.52 -5.26 5.44
CA CYS A 58 -14.59 -6.10 4.90
C CYS A 58 -14.46 -7.57 5.34
N HIS A 59 -13.25 -8.14 5.28
CA HIS A 59 -12.98 -9.50 5.76
C HIS A 59 -13.26 -9.65 7.26
N ALA A 60 -12.87 -8.66 8.07
CA ALA A 60 -13.11 -8.63 9.51
C ALA A 60 -14.61 -8.48 9.85
N MET A 61 -15.34 -7.65 9.10
CA MET A 61 -16.80 -7.52 9.23
C MET A 61 -17.51 -8.81 8.84
N LEU A 62 -17.10 -9.46 7.76
CA LEU A 62 -17.69 -10.72 7.30
C LEU A 62 -17.49 -11.85 8.32
N ARG A 63 -16.30 -11.93 8.93
CA ARG A 63 -16.04 -12.85 10.05
C ARG A 63 -16.97 -12.59 11.24
N ARG A 64 -17.18 -11.33 11.62
CA ARG A 64 -18.10 -10.94 12.70
C ARG A 64 -19.54 -11.31 12.38
N ALA A 65 -19.99 -11.03 11.15
CA ALA A 65 -21.33 -11.37 10.69
C ALA A 65 -21.59 -12.88 10.71
N ILE A 66 -20.63 -13.70 10.27
CA ILE A 66 -20.78 -15.17 10.32
C ILE A 66 -20.80 -15.67 11.77
N ASN A 67 -19.96 -15.13 12.65
CA ASN A 67 -19.98 -15.50 14.07
C ASN A 67 -21.29 -15.12 14.77
N GLN A 68 -21.91 -14.01 14.39
CA GLN A 68 -23.21 -13.57 14.90
C GLN A 68 -24.39 -14.27 14.23
N SER A 69 -24.18 -14.85 13.05
CA SER A 69 -25.20 -15.66 12.39
C SER A 69 -25.48 -16.93 13.19
N ALA A 70 -26.72 -17.43 13.17
CA ALA A 70 -27.07 -18.71 13.78
C ALA A 70 -26.56 -19.90 12.93
N TRP A 71 -25.28 -19.91 12.56
CA TRP A 71 -24.64 -20.92 11.70
C TRP A 71 -24.79 -22.35 12.22
N HIS A 72 -24.98 -22.49 13.54
CA HIS A 72 -25.29 -23.75 14.21
C HIS A 72 -26.66 -24.33 13.82
N ARG A 73 -27.62 -23.49 13.42
CA ARG A 73 -28.98 -23.87 13.01
C ARG A 73 -29.12 -24.09 11.50
N CYS A 74 -28.08 -23.81 10.71
CA CYS A 74 -28.07 -24.03 9.27
C CYS A 74 -27.94 -25.52 8.91
N SER A 75 -28.35 -25.88 7.68
CA SER A 75 -28.19 -27.24 7.15
C SER A 75 -26.72 -27.69 7.14
N ASN A 76 -26.48 -29.01 7.24
CA ASN A 76 -25.12 -29.57 7.27
C ASN A 76 -24.26 -29.16 6.06
N ARG A 77 -24.88 -28.96 4.89
CA ARG A 77 -24.19 -28.48 3.68
C ARG A 77 -23.74 -27.03 3.83
N ALA A 78 -24.66 -26.13 4.19
CA ALA A 78 -24.37 -24.72 4.42
C ALA A 78 -23.35 -24.51 5.55
N ARG A 79 -23.42 -25.33 6.61
CA ARG A 79 -22.48 -25.28 7.73
C ARG A 79 -21.06 -25.68 7.33
N ARG A 80 -20.91 -26.68 6.44
CA ARG A 80 -19.60 -27.09 5.90
C ARG A 80 -19.00 -25.98 5.03
N ASP A 81 -19.80 -25.38 4.15
CA ASP A 81 -19.36 -24.29 3.28
C ASP A 81 -18.97 -23.04 4.08
N LEU A 82 -19.76 -22.68 5.10
CA LEU A 82 -19.45 -21.61 6.05
C LEU A 82 -18.15 -21.89 6.81
N CYS A 83 -17.90 -23.11 7.28
CA CYS A 83 -16.64 -23.46 7.96
C CYS A 83 -15.42 -23.32 7.04
N ILE A 84 -15.54 -23.73 5.76
CA ILE A 84 -14.47 -23.57 4.77
C ILE A 84 -14.21 -22.08 4.52
N PHE A 85 -15.29 -21.30 4.38
CA PHE A 85 -15.22 -19.87 4.16
C PHE A 85 -14.63 -19.13 5.36
N LEU A 86 -15.06 -19.46 6.58
CA LEU A 86 -14.52 -18.90 7.82
C LEU A 86 -13.03 -19.24 7.99
N ARG A 87 -12.62 -20.46 7.64
CA ARG A 87 -11.20 -20.87 7.66
C ARG A 87 -10.35 -20.05 6.67
N ARG A 88 -10.92 -19.66 5.52
CA ARG A 88 -10.27 -18.74 4.57
C ARG A 88 -10.22 -17.31 5.11
N LEU A 89 -11.29 -16.83 5.74
CA LEU A 89 -11.39 -15.49 6.35
C LEU A 89 -10.52 -15.31 7.60
N GLN A 90 -10.25 -16.39 8.35
CA GLN A 90 -9.40 -16.37 9.54
C GLN A 90 -7.92 -16.18 9.20
N ARG A 91 -7.50 -16.47 7.96
CA ARG A 91 -6.18 -16.05 7.50
C ARG A 91 -6.24 -14.54 7.27
N PRO A 92 -5.43 -13.73 7.96
CA PRO A 92 -5.41 -12.28 7.76
C PRO A 92 -5.08 -12.02 6.30
N ASN A 93 -6.10 -11.62 5.55
CA ASN A 93 -6.03 -11.41 4.13
C ASN A 93 -5.73 -9.95 3.84
N HIS A 94 -4.74 -9.42 4.57
CA HIS A 94 -4.02 -8.27 4.09
C HIS A 94 -3.59 -8.62 2.65
N LEU A 95 -3.52 -7.63 1.75
CA LEU A 95 -2.79 -7.81 0.51
C LEU A 95 -1.31 -8.04 0.88
N LYS A 96 -1.02 -9.29 1.24
CA LYS A 96 0.25 -9.79 1.70
C LYS A 96 1.05 -10.07 0.46
N PHE A 97 1.88 -9.10 0.09
CA PHE A 97 2.82 -9.32 -0.98
C PHE A 97 3.98 -10.16 -0.48
N ASN A 98 4.29 -11.18 -1.28
CA ASN A 98 5.34 -12.16 -1.05
C ASN A 98 5.19 -12.93 0.28
N GLN A 99 4.22 -13.87 0.34
CA GLN A 99 4.00 -14.74 1.52
C GLN A 99 3.82 -13.99 2.87
N GLY A 100 3.50 -12.69 2.86
CA GLY A 100 3.29 -11.90 4.08
C GLY A 100 4.46 -11.03 4.52
N PHE A 101 5.52 -10.88 3.72
CA PHE A 101 6.64 -9.99 4.05
C PHE A 101 6.27 -8.50 3.99
N ILE A 102 5.37 -8.10 3.10
CA ILE A 102 4.94 -6.70 2.97
C ILE A 102 3.42 -6.65 3.06
N VAL A 103 2.92 -6.03 4.12
CA VAL A 103 1.52 -5.67 4.29
C VAL A 103 1.35 -4.27 3.73
N LEU A 104 0.62 -4.14 2.62
CA LEU A 104 0.20 -2.84 2.15
C LEU A 104 -0.85 -2.30 3.11
N SER A 105 -0.44 -1.31 3.88
CA SER A 105 -1.31 -0.52 4.75
C SER A 105 -0.84 0.92 4.73
N LYS A 106 -1.68 1.85 5.19
CA LYS A 106 -1.33 3.26 5.38
C LYS A 106 -0.01 3.44 6.16
N GLU A 107 0.27 2.56 7.13
CA GLU A 107 1.54 2.58 7.87
C GLU A 107 2.77 2.32 7.00
N PHE A 108 2.65 1.41 6.01
CA PHE A 108 3.73 1.11 5.09
C PHE A 108 4.02 2.30 4.18
N PHE A 109 2.98 2.99 3.70
CA PHE A 109 3.14 4.22 2.93
C PHE A 109 3.92 5.29 3.70
N VAL A 110 3.57 5.55 4.97
CA VAL A 110 4.29 6.52 5.80
C VAL A 110 5.76 6.11 6.00
N LYS A 111 6.03 4.82 6.17
CA LYS A 111 7.42 4.31 6.24
C LYS A 111 8.19 4.58 4.96
N VAL A 112 7.60 4.30 3.79
CA VAL A 112 8.24 4.57 2.49
C VAL A 112 8.56 6.05 2.35
N VAL A 113 7.59 6.95 2.61
CA VAL A 113 7.78 8.40 2.53
C VAL A 113 8.91 8.88 3.45
N LYS A 114 8.96 8.38 4.69
CA LYS A 114 10.04 8.70 5.65
C LYS A 114 11.42 8.25 5.14
N VAL A 115 11.52 7.04 4.59
CA VAL A 115 12.78 6.52 4.04
C VAL A 115 13.22 7.34 2.83
N SER A 116 12.30 7.67 1.92
CA SER A 116 12.58 8.51 0.76
C SER A 116 13.08 9.90 1.16
N TYR A 117 12.46 10.52 2.17
CA TYR A 117 12.89 11.83 2.67
C TYR A 117 14.27 11.77 3.33
N SER A 118 14.52 10.75 4.16
CA SER A 118 15.85 10.52 4.76
C SER A 118 16.93 10.30 3.70
N PHE A 119 16.62 9.55 2.65
CA PHE A 119 17.52 9.32 1.52
C PHE A 119 17.85 10.62 0.79
N VAL A 120 16.85 11.45 0.49
CA VAL A 120 17.07 12.76 -0.16
C VAL A 120 17.89 13.69 0.74
N ASN A 121 17.61 13.73 2.03
CA ASN A 121 18.40 14.53 2.98
C ASN A 121 19.85 14.08 3.04
N PHE A 122 20.10 12.76 3.08
CA PHE A 122 21.45 12.21 3.02
C PHE A 122 22.19 12.62 1.75
N MET A 123 21.54 12.47 0.58
CA MET A 123 22.11 12.91 -0.71
C MET A 123 22.39 14.42 -0.73
N ARG A 124 21.52 15.22 -0.12
CA ARG A 124 21.70 16.68 -0.02
C ARG A 124 22.90 17.07 0.84
N LEU A 125 23.17 16.31 1.90
CA LEU A 125 24.35 16.52 2.75
C LEU A 125 25.64 16.13 2.01
N MET A 126 25.63 15.06 1.22
CA MET A 126 26.80 14.62 0.44
C MET A 126 27.11 15.49 -0.78
N SER A 127 26.12 16.27 -1.26
CA SER A 127 26.29 17.18 -2.40
C SER A 127 26.86 18.57 -2.01
N LYS A 128 27.10 18.82 -0.71
CA LYS A 128 27.75 20.03 -0.18
C LYS A 128 29.20 19.73 0.17
#